data_AF-A0A496TFS2-F1
#
_entry.id   AF-A0A496TFS2-F1
#
_cell.length_a   1.000
_cell.length_b   1.000
_cell.length_c   1.000
_cell.angle_alpha   90.00
_cell.angle_beta   90.00
_cell.angle_gamma   90.00
#
_symmetry.space_group_name_H-M   'P 1'
#
loop_
_entity.id
_entity.type
_entity.pdbx_description
1 polymer ?
#
loop_
_entity_poly.entity_id
_entity_poly.type
_entity_poly.pdbx_seq_one_letter_code
_entity_poly.pdbx_strand_id
1 'polypeptide(L)' 'METVIEKKNSNQQLPDERGHFGIYGGKYVPEILIPVLDELEKAYDKARKDPSFQSELSSYLEDYSGRPTPLYFAENLTR' A
#
# COMPACT_ATOMS: atom_id res chain seq x y z
N MET A 1 -14.10 -4.77 36.01
CA MET A 1 -14.08 -5.42 34.68
C MET A 1 -12.83 -4.91 34.00
N GLU A 2 -11.74 -5.66 34.12
CA GLU A 2 -10.43 -5.27 33.56
C GLU A 2 -10.46 -5.50 32.05
N THR A 3 -10.38 -4.42 31.29
CA THR A 3 -10.21 -4.49 29.85
C THR A 3 -8.79 -4.99 29.57
N VAL A 4 -8.68 -6.25 29.17
CA VAL A 4 -7.43 -6.84 28.69
C VAL A 4 -7.00 -6.06 27.45
N ILE A 5 -5.94 -5.25 27.58
CA ILE A 5 -5.27 -4.65 26.42
C ILE A 5 -4.49 -5.78 25.76
N GLU A 6 -5.06 -6.39 24.72
CA GLU A 6 -4.34 -7.30 23.84
C GLU A 6 -3.12 -6.58 23.26
N LYS A 7 -1.92 -7.11 23.56
CA LYS A 7 -0.68 -6.67 22.94
C LYS A 7 -0.75 -7.02 21.44
N LYS A 8 -0.97 -6.03 20.58
CA LYS A 8 -0.86 -6.19 19.12
C LYS A 8 0.56 -6.67 18.77
N ASN A 9 0.65 -7.87 18.20
CA ASN A 9 1.88 -8.37 17.60
C ASN A 9 2.31 -7.40 16.48
N SER A 10 3.48 -6.80 16.60
CA SER A 10 4.06 -5.82 15.66
C SER A 10 4.46 -6.41 14.29
N ASN A 11 4.04 -7.63 13.98
CA ASN A 11 4.46 -8.40 12.80
C ASN A 11 3.28 -8.97 11.99
N GLN A 12 2.08 -8.42 12.16
CA GLN A 12 0.95 -8.78 11.29
C GLN A 12 1.18 -8.18 9.90
N GLN A 13 1.16 -9.02 8.85
CA GLN A 13 1.08 -8.53 7.48
C GLN A 13 -0.22 -7.74 7.33
N LEU A 14 -0.09 -6.49 6.89
CA LEU A 14 -1.20 -5.59 6.63
C LEU A 14 -1.20 -5.22 5.14
N PRO A 15 -2.38 -5.00 4.54
CA PRO A 15 -3.71 -5.29 5.08
C PRO A 15 -3.96 -6.80 5.28
N ASP A 16 -5.01 -7.16 6.03
CA ASP A 16 -5.48 -8.55 6.07
C ASP A 16 -6.11 -8.98 4.73
N GLU A 17 -6.46 -10.27 4.60
CA GLU A 17 -7.07 -10.84 3.38
C GLU A 17 -8.39 -10.19 2.98
N ARG A 18 -9.03 -9.45 3.90
CA ARG A 18 -10.28 -8.72 3.65
C ARG A 18 -10.03 -7.24 3.36
N GLY A 19 -8.77 -6.80 3.29
CA GLY A 19 -8.38 -5.42 3.05
C GLY A 19 -8.41 -4.52 4.28
N HIS A 20 -8.44 -5.06 5.50
CA HIS A 20 -8.46 -4.27 6.73
C HIS A 20 -7.06 -4.03 7.32
N PHE A 21 -6.86 -2.82 7.81
CA PHE A 21 -5.77 -2.40 8.67
C PHE A 21 -6.27 -2.33 10.12
N GLY A 22 -6.38 -3.49 10.77
CA GLY A 22 -7.05 -3.61 12.07
C GLY A 22 -8.56 -3.38 11.93
N ILE A 23 -9.11 -2.37 12.60
CA ILE A 23 -10.56 -2.08 12.54
C ILE A 23 -10.96 -1.18 11.36
N TYR A 24 -9.99 -0.75 10.55
CA TYR A 24 -10.19 0.21 9.47
C TYR A 24 -9.93 -0.44 8.11
N GLY A 25 -10.48 0.10 7.02
CA GLY A 25 -10.30 -0.45 5.67
C GLY A 25 -11.48 -1.33 5.25
N GLY A 26 -11.21 -2.37 4.46
CA GLY A 26 -12.24 -3.22 3.85
C GLY A 26 -12.87 -2.62 2.59
N LYS A 27 -13.77 -3.38 1.95
CA LYS A 27 -14.48 -3.00 0.72
C LYS A 27 -15.97 -2.77 1.02
N TYR A 28 -16.37 -1.54 1.31
CA TYR A 28 -17.78 -1.15 1.54
C TYR A 28 -18.37 -0.51 0.28
N VAL A 29 -18.61 -1.33 -0.74
CA VAL A 29 -19.07 -0.91 -2.07
C VAL A 29 -20.35 -1.65 -2.46
N PRO A 30 -21.13 -1.14 -3.43
CA PRO A 30 -22.23 -1.91 -4.03
C PRO A 30 -21.77 -3.28 -4.55
N GLU A 31 -22.65 -4.28 -4.44
CA GLU A 31 -22.36 -5.67 -4.85
C GLU A 31 -21.85 -5.78 -6.28
N ILE A 32 -22.39 -4.96 -7.18
CA ILE A 32 -21.99 -4.91 -8.59
C ILE A 32 -20.51 -4.57 -8.81
N LEU A 33 -19.85 -3.91 -7.84
CA LEU A 33 -18.44 -3.54 -7.92
C LEU A 33 -17.50 -4.60 -7.35
N ILE A 34 -18.01 -5.55 -6.55
CA ILE A 34 -17.20 -6.63 -5.97
C ILE A 34 -16.39 -7.39 -7.03
N PRO A 35 -16.98 -7.91 -8.13
CA PRO A 35 -16.21 -8.68 -9.11
C PRO A 35 -15.13 -7.85 -9.82
N VAL A 36 -15.38 -6.55 -10.02
CA VAL A 36 -14.42 -5.63 -10.65
C VAL A 36 -13.23 -5.37 -9.74
N LEU A 37 -13.47 -5.18 -8.44
CA LEU A 37 -12.41 -5.00 -7.46
C LEU A 37 -11.56 -6.27 -7.30
N ASP A 38 -12.18 -7.45 -7.37
CA ASP A 38 -11.45 -8.72 -7.28
C ASP A 38 -10.58 -8.98 -8.53
N GLU A 39 -11.05 -8.57 -9.72
CA GLU A 39 -10.23 -8.60 -10.94
C GLU A 39 -9.03 -7.65 -10.82
N LEU A 40 -9.25 -6.42 -10.34
CA LEU A 40 -8.19 -5.45 -10.12
C LEU A 40 -7.14 -5.95 -9.13
N GLU A 41 -7.57 -6.55 -8.02
CA GLU A 41 -6.67 -7.10 -7.01
C GLU A 41 -5.78 -8.21 -7.59
N LYS A 42 -6.37 -9.14 -8.36
CA LYS A 42 -5.61 -10.19 -9.06
C LYS A 42 -4.61 -9.62 -10.07
N ALA A 43 -5.02 -8.61 -10.84
CA ALA A 43 -4.16 -7.96 -11.82
C ALA A 43 -2.99 -7.24 -11.14
N TYR A 44 -3.26 -6.52 -10.05
CA TYR A 44 -2.23 -5.87 -9.23
C TYR A 44 -1.25 -6.87 -8.64
N ASP A 45 -1.73 -7.98 -8.05
CA ASP A 45 -0.87 -9.00 -7.45
C ASP A 45 0.07 -9.65 -8.47
N LYS A 46 -0.41 -9.84 -9.70
CA LYS A 46 0.41 -10.29 -10.81
C LYS A 46 1.45 -9.24 -11.20
N ALA A 47 1.03 -8.00 -11.44
CA ALA A 47 1.92 -6.91 -11.86
C ALA A 47 3.00 -6.56 -10.81
N ARG A 48 2.66 -6.62 -9.52
CA ARG A 48 3.61 -6.37 -8.42
C ARG A 48 4.75 -7.39 -8.40
N LYS A 49 4.48 -8.63 -8.79
CA LYS A 49 5.46 -9.73 -8.81
C LYS A 49 6.18 -9.86 -10.15
N ASP A 50 5.73 -9.18 -11.19
CA ASP A 50 6.29 -9.24 -12.54
C ASP A 50 7.53 -8.33 -12.66
N PRO A 51 8.74 -8.88 -12.87
CA PRO A 51 9.95 -8.08 -12.99
C PRO A 51 9.94 -7.12 -14.18
N SER A 52 9.25 -7.46 -15.28
CA SER A 52 9.19 -6.61 -16.47
C SER A 52 8.39 -5.33 -16.19
N PHE A 53 7.24 -5.48 -15.50
CA PHE A 53 6.41 -4.37 -15.07
C PHE A 53 7.16 -3.47 -14.07
N GLN A 54 7.86 -4.06 -13.11
CA GLN A 54 8.66 -3.28 -12.15
C GLN A 54 9.80 -2.51 -12.83
N SER A 55 10.44 -3.10 -13.84
CA SER A 55 11.49 -2.43 -14.61
C SER A 55 10.92 -1.24 -15.38
N GLU A 56 9.81 -1.42 -16.09
CA GLU A 56 9.17 -0.36 -16.85
C GLU A 56 8.69 0.79 -15.93
N LEU A 57 8.05 0.44 -14.82
CA LEU A 57 7.64 1.42 -13.82
C LEU A 57 8.84 2.20 -13.26
N SER A 58 9.94 1.52 -12.97
CA SER A 58 11.16 2.16 -12.46
C SER A 58 11.75 3.14 -13.48
N SER A 59 11.80 2.77 -14.76
CA SER A 59 12.26 3.66 -15.83
C SER A 59 11.38 4.91 -15.93
N TYR A 60 10.04 4.79 -15.87
CA TYR A 60 9.18 5.98 -15.86
C TYR A 60 9.33 6.84 -14.60
N LEU A 61 9.62 6.23 -13.45
CA LEU A 61 9.88 7.00 -12.24
C LEU A 61 11.19 7.79 -12.35
N GLU A 62 12.22 7.23 -12.96
CA GLU A 62 13.52 7.87 -13.15
C GLU A 62 13.50 8.89 -14.30
N ASP A 63 13.20 8.44 -15.52
CA ASP A 63 13.40 9.20 -16.75
C ASP A 63 12.29 10.24 -16.99
N TYR A 64 11.06 9.91 -16.58
CA TYR A 64 9.90 10.77 -16.83
C TYR A 64 9.51 11.57 -15.59
N SER A 65 9.45 10.93 -14.42
CA SER A 65 9.02 11.59 -13.17
C SER A 65 10.17 12.27 -12.41
N GLY A 66 11.43 11.99 -12.76
CA GLY A 66 12.62 12.60 -12.17
C GLY A 66 12.95 12.13 -10.75
N ARG A 67 12.60 10.89 -10.39
CA ARG A 67 12.98 10.27 -9.11
C ARG A 67 14.42 9.74 -9.16
N PRO A 68 15.11 9.63 -8.01
CA PRO A 68 14.66 9.96 -6.65
C PRO A 68 14.61 11.47 -6.38
N THR A 69 13.64 11.89 -5.57
CA THR A 69 13.56 13.29 -5.12
C THR A 69 14.61 13.54 -4.03
N PRO A 70 15.38 14.64 -4.10
CA PRO A 70 16.41 14.94 -3.12
C PRO A 70 15.79 15.20 -1.74
N LEU A 71 16.36 14.61 -0.70
CA LEU A 71 15.98 14.90 0.68
C LEU A 71 16.83 16.08 1.19
N TYR A 72 16.26 17.28 1.16
CA TYR A 72 16.96 18.50 1.54
C TYR A 72 16.88 18.76 3.06
N PHE A 73 18.01 19.11 3.68
CA PHE A 73 18.07 19.52 5.08
C PHE A 73 17.86 21.03 5.21
N ALA A 74 16.73 21.43 5.78
CA ALA A 74 16.34 22.84 5.94
C ALA A 74 16.87 23.44 7.25
N GLU A 75 18.14 23.86 7.24
CA GLU A 75 18.84 24.39 8.42
C GLU A 75 18.09 25.54 9.11
N ASN A 76 17.54 26.48 8.33
CA ASN A 76 16.87 27.67 8.89
C ASN A 76 15.52 27.37 9.57
N LEU A 77 14.85 26.26 9.20
CA LEU A 77 13.59 25.85 9.82
C LEU A 77 13.79 25.00 11.08
N THR A 78 15.01 24.53 11.32
CA THR A 78 15.34 23.63 12.43
C THR A 78 15.95 24.36 13.63
N ARG A 79 16.34 25.63 13.47
CA ARG A 79 16.83 26.51 14.55
C ARG A 79 15.68 27.13 15.30
#